data_AF-A0A5C7VSY2-F1
#
_entry.id   AF-A0A5C7VSY2-F1
#
_cell.length_a   1.000
_cell.length_b   1.000
_cell.length_c   1.000
_cell.angle_alpha   90.00
_cell.angle_beta   90.00
_cell.angle_gamma   90.00
#
_symmetry.space_group_name_H-M   'P 1'
#
loop_
_entity.id
_entity.type
_entity.pdbx_description
1 polymer ?
#
loop_
_entity_poly.entity_id
_entity_poly.type
_entity_poly.pdbx_seq_one_letter_code
_entity_poly.pdbx_strand_id
1 'polypeptide(L)'
;MTQESLVQVSTLAFADLLKAGTPLALDSYQRGFVWGPDKLLQLNSDLVEFAGQPDNRLPYYIGAVLLHRDARQSKRFIIDGQQRITALSLLYHRATGKLPAGQALSYSGQSARHIREGMLALQQQEAIAQEIIEKLRLTVIEVDSSDLAFTFFDTQNNRGVPLRATDLLKAYHLRAIDHADGEGKLKIALQKHCAERWEALQRLPAVLSPGQDFAPNLFNRFLWRARRWRGAQTPAGRHETLLTEFQNDTWHHDADSHSSVDSVPLYATRPNRLATALTLEGDGEYVLQGNQLRVSQNPANLPIALRQPIHEGVGFFLYADKYAALLQRLMNAPAPCSQVSTFRAIYRQLLCNNQEYLREIFMLCSLVYVDQFDVEQLTAFALRLEFLLGAIRLKQQLVKQETAANFFRLAELNLLDVIAQSYHPKQVLDFLQKRQLVVASLYAEETIEVGNGVQGRYKRAVLAFYREQTDSECRSLADKYQWIEAFLKASLGGRHEH
;
A
#
# COMPACT_ATOMS: atom_id res chain seq x y z
N MET A 1 -24.42 -18.81 30.71
CA MET A 1 -23.69 -17.66 30.14
C MET A 1 -24.30 -17.35 28.80
N THR A 2 -25.16 -16.33 28.74
CA THR A 2 -25.72 -15.81 27.49
C THR A 2 -24.58 -15.24 26.66
N GLN A 3 -24.41 -15.71 25.42
CA GLN A 3 -23.55 -15.06 24.43
C GLN A 3 -24.04 -13.61 24.26
N GLU A 4 -23.34 -12.64 24.84
CA GLU A 4 -23.52 -11.25 24.46
C GLU A 4 -23.16 -11.14 22.98
N SER A 5 -24.10 -10.67 22.16
CA SER A 5 -23.85 -10.48 20.75
C SER A 5 -22.80 -9.38 20.56
N LEU A 6 -21.76 -9.65 19.77
CA LEU A 6 -20.70 -8.70 19.39
C LEU A 6 -21.20 -7.42 18.71
N VAL A 7 -22.49 -7.40 18.32
CA VAL A 7 -23.20 -6.30 17.71
C VAL A 7 -24.52 -6.12 18.46
N GLN A 8 -24.80 -4.91 18.92
CA GLN A 8 -26.07 -4.50 19.52
C GLN A 8 -26.78 -3.53 18.58
N VAL A 9 -28.01 -3.85 18.18
CA VAL A 9 -28.82 -2.97 17.34
C VAL A 9 -30.05 -2.54 18.13
N SER A 10 -30.25 -1.23 18.26
CA SER A 10 -31.38 -0.65 18.98
C SER A 10 -31.94 0.56 18.24
N THR A 11 -33.18 0.95 18.56
CA THR A 11 -33.77 2.20 18.06
C THR A 11 -33.91 3.16 19.24
N LEU A 12 -33.16 4.26 19.22
CA LEU A 12 -33.07 5.21 20.33
C LEU A 12 -33.57 6.59 19.92
N ALA A 13 -34.12 7.34 20.87
CA ALA A 13 -34.32 8.77 20.69
C ALA A 13 -32.97 9.49 20.62
N PHE A 14 -32.90 10.63 19.92
CA PHE A 14 -31.67 11.43 19.89
C PHE A 14 -31.18 11.79 21.31
N ALA A 15 -32.09 12.12 22.22
CA ALA A 15 -31.75 12.41 23.61
C ALA A 15 -31.22 11.18 24.38
N ASP A 16 -31.77 9.99 24.11
CA ASP A 16 -31.40 8.76 24.83
C ASP A 16 -30.04 8.23 24.39
N LEU A 17 -29.70 8.40 23.10
CA LEU A 17 -28.38 8.11 22.55
C LEU A 17 -27.27 8.77 23.38
N LEU A 18 -27.53 9.99 23.86
CA LEU A 18 -26.58 10.82 24.61
C LEU A 18 -26.54 10.52 26.11
N LYS A 19 -27.58 9.89 26.66
CA LYS A 19 -27.73 9.61 28.10
C LYS A 19 -27.14 8.28 28.58
N ALA A 20 -26.58 7.45 27.69
CA ALA A 20 -26.19 6.07 28.00
C ALA A 20 -24.90 5.92 28.85
N GLY A 21 -24.61 6.84 29.78
CA GLY A 21 -23.54 6.73 30.78
C GLY A 21 -22.11 6.97 30.29
N THR A 22 -21.81 6.68 29.02
CA THR A 22 -20.51 6.96 28.38
C THR A 22 -20.64 8.05 27.31
N PRO A 23 -19.74 9.05 27.26
CA PRO A 23 -19.86 10.14 26.32
C PRO A 23 -19.59 9.71 24.88
N LEU A 24 -20.33 10.31 23.94
CA LEU A 24 -20.09 10.18 22.51
C LEU A 24 -18.91 11.03 22.06
N ALA A 25 -17.96 10.41 21.36
CA ALA A 25 -16.72 11.04 20.94
C ALA A 25 -16.44 10.81 19.44
N LEU A 26 -15.57 11.64 18.89
CA LEU A 26 -15.00 11.45 17.55
C LEU A 26 -13.60 10.89 17.68
N ASP A 27 -13.27 9.92 16.84
CA ASP A 27 -11.93 9.39 16.73
C ASP A 27 -11.09 10.18 15.71
N SER A 28 -9.77 10.05 15.78
CA SER A 28 -8.77 10.77 14.99
C SER A 28 -8.86 10.51 13.48
N TYR A 29 -9.36 9.33 13.07
CA TYR A 29 -9.58 8.97 11.68
C TYR A 29 -10.90 9.49 11.10
N GLN A 30 -11.85 9.98 11.92
CA GLN A 30 -13.09 10.55 11.41
C GLN A 30 -12.83 11.85 10.63
N ARG A 31 -13.66 12.10 9.62
CA ARG A 31 -13.56 13.34 8.83
C ARG A 31 -14.18 14.50 9.60
N GLY A 32 -13.78 15.74 9.29
CA GLY A 32 -14.44 16.92 9.84
C GLY A 32 -15.93 17.03 9.45
N PHE A 33 -16.66 17.92 10.11
CA PHE A 33 -18.00 18.34 9.68
C PHE A 33 -17.91 19.14 8.38
N VAL A 34 -18.67 18.75 7.35
CA VAL A 34 -18.60 19.29 5.98
C VAL A 34 -19.96 19.70 5.42
N TRP A 35 -21.05 19.56 6.17
CA TRP A 35 -22.34 20.06 5.71
C TRP A 35 -22.34 21.59 5.70
N GLY A 36 -22.58 22.16 4.52
CA GLY A 36 -22.81 23.58 4.34
C GLY A 36 -24.24 24.00 4.70
N PRO A 37 -24.55 25.31 4.59
CA PRO A 37 -25.87 25.87 4.86
C PRO A 37 -27.02 25.10 4.21
N ASP A 38 -26.91 24.76 2.93
CA ASP A 38 -28.00 24.13 2.16
C ASP A 38 -28.53 22.85 2.80
N LYS A 39 -27.64 21.97 3.27
CA LYS A 39 -28.04 20.70 3.88
C LYS A 39 -28.64 20.88 5.27
N LEU A 40 -28.14 21.86 6.03
CA LEU A 40 -28.68 22.19 7.35
C LEU A 40 -30.07 22.83 7.23
N LEU A 41 -30.25 23.71 6.24
CA LEU A 41 -31.53 24.33 5.94
C LEU A 41 -32.54 23.30 5.45
N GLN A 42 -32.13 22.37 4.57
CA GLN A 42 -32.98 21.27 4.14
C GLN A 42 -33.46 20.43 5.33
N LEU A 43 -32.54 19.99 6.19
CA LEU A 43 -32.91 19.23 7.40
C LEU A 43 -33.85 20.04 8.31
N ASN A 44 -33.63 21.35 8.45
CA ASN A 44 -34.52 22.20 9.24
C ASN A 44 -35.93 22.25 8.62
N SER A 45 -36.02 22.47 7.31
CA SER A 45 -37.31 22.51 6.60
C SER A 45 -38.06 21.18 6.69
N ASP A 46 -37.38 20.05 6.51
CA ASP A 46 -37.98 18.71 6.62
C ASP A 46 -38.61 18.48 8.01
N LEU A 47 -37.94 18.97 9.06
CA LEU A 47 -38.41 18.85 10.44
C LEU A 47 -39.53 19.83 10.79
N VAL A 48 -39.51 21.04 10.22
CA VAL A 48 -40.62 22.00 10.33
C VAL A 48 -41.86 21.46 9.64
N GLU A 49 -41.72 20.89 8.45
CA GLU A 49 -42.82 20.24 7.73
C GLU A 49 -43.41 19.09 8.55
N PHE A 50 -42.56 18.22 9.10
CA PHE A 50 -43.00 17.15 9.99
C PHE A 50 -43.73 17.67 11.23
N ALA A 51 -43.26 18.78 11.82
CA ALA A 51 -43.91 19.39 12.97
C ALA A 51 -45.33 19.89 12.66
N GLY A 52 -45.56 20.39 11.44
CA GLY A 52 -46.85 20.88 10.95
C GLY A 52 -47.85 19.80 10.53
N GLN A 53 -47.46 18.52 10.51
CA GLN A 53 -48.38 17.44 10.13
C GLN A 53 -49.45 17.20 11.20
N PRO A 54 -50.73 17.01 10.80
CA PRO A 54 -51.85 16.83 11.74
C PRO A 54 -51.75 15.55 12.58
N ASP A 55 -50.99 14.55 12.14
CA ASP A 55 -50.68 13.32 12.89
C ASP A 55 -49.17 13.15 13.11
N ASN A 56 -48.60 13.95 14.01
CA ASN A 56 -47.19 13.88 14.39
C ASN A 56 -46.90 12.90 15.54
N ARG A 57 -47.75 11.86 15.71
CA ARG A 57 -47.56 10.80 16.71
C ARG A 57 -46.51 9.78 16.30
N LEU A 58 -46.30 9.59 14.99
CA LEU A 58 -45.30 8.68 14.48
C LEU A 58 -43.89 9.29 14.64
N PRO A 59 -42.89 8.50 15.08
CA PRO A 59 -41.52 9.00 15.21
C PRO A 59 -40.91 9.31 13.84
N TYR A 60 -40.15 10.39 13.75
CA TYR A 60 -39.38 10.72 12.54
C TYR A 60 -38.03 9.99 12.59
N TYR A 61 -37.78 9.14 11.59
CA TYR A 61 -36.59 8.29 11.57
C TYR A 61 -35.47 8.93 10.75
N ILE A 62 -34.33 9.23 11.40
CA ILE A 62 -33.20 9.97 10.79
C ILE A 62 -31.98 9.06 10.50
N GLY A 63 -32.27 7.83 10.12
CA GLY A 63 -31.30 6.84 9.66
C GLY A 63 -30.53 6.12 10.79
N ALA A 64 -29.48 5.40 10.40
CA ALA A 64 -28.65 4.62 11.32
C ALA A 64 -27.38 5.36 11.76
N VAL A 65 -26.87 5.07 12.96
CA VAL A 65 -25.60 5.56 13.50
C VAL A 65 -24.81 4.34 13.95
N LEU A 66 -23.55 4.26 13.54
CA LEU A 66 -22.64 3.19 13.91
C LEU A 66 -21.68 3.68 14.99
N LEU A 67 -21.65 3.00 16.12
CA LEU A 67 -20.83 3.32 17.27
C LEU A 67 -19.87 2.19 17.60
N HIS A 68 -18.65 2.55 17.97
CA HIS A 68 -17.68 1.66 18.58
C HIS A 68 -17.57 1.97 20.07
N ARG A 69 -17.86 0.99 20.92
CA ARG A 69 -17.71 1.10 22.37
C ARG A 69 -16.27 0.76 22.74
N ASP A 70 -15.51 1.76 23.18
CA ASP A 70 -14.15 1.57 23.67
C ASP A 70 -14.15 1.51 25.20
N ALA A 71 -14.03 0.29 25.74
CA ALA A 71 -13.95 0.05 27.17
C ALA A 71 -12.70 0.68 27.82
N ARG A 72 -11.59 0.81 27.08
CA ARG A 72 -10.33 1.38 27.60
C ARG A 72 -10.46 2.88 27.80
N GLN A 73 -11.10 3.56 26.85
CA GLN A 73 -11.27 5.01 26.89
C GLN A 73 -12.57 5.45 27.59
N SER A 74 -13.43 4.50 27.97
CA SER A 74 -14.77 4.76 28.54
C SER A 74 -15.59 5.71 27.66
N LYS A 75 -15.51 5.53 26.33
CA LYS A 75 -16.15 6.38 25.31
C LYS A 75 -16.86 5.53 24.27
N ARG A 76 -17.84 6.15 23.60
CA ARG A 76 -18.49 5.60 22.41
C ARG A 76 -18.08 6.44 21.20
N PHE A 77 -17.24 5.88 20.34
CA PHE A 77 -16.75 6.55 19.14
C PHE A 77 -17.76 6.45 18.01
N ILE A 78 -18.08 7.58 17.39
CA ILE A 78 -18.94 7.61 16.20
C ILE A 78 -18.12 7.14 15.01
N ILE A 79 -18.53 6.04 14.39
CA ILE A 79 -17.92 5.47 13.19
C ILE A 79 -18.66 5.93 11.93
N ASP A 80 -20.00 5.95 11.98
CA ASP A 80 -20.86 6.55 10.96
C ASP A 80 -21.99 7.36 11.59
N GLY A 81 -22.49 8.37 10.85
CA GLY A 81 -23.57 9.25 11.29
C GLY A 81 -23.08 10.54 11.94
N GLN A 82 -21.77 10.79 11.98
CA GLN A 82 -21.18 12.00 12.56
C GLN A 82 -21.85 13.29 12.06
N GLN A 83 -22.00 13.45 10.74
CA GLN A 83 -22.56 14.68 10.17
C GLN A 83 -23.99 14.93 10.65
N ARG A 84 -24.79 13.87 10.79
CA ARG A 84 -26.17 13.93 11.29
C ARG A 84 -26.19 14.27 12.78
N ILE A 85 -25.35 13.61 13.59
CA ILE A 85 -25.24 13.91 15.02
C ILE A 85 -24.80 15.35 15.26
N THR A 86 -23.82 15.86 14.51
CA THR A 86 -23.41 17.27 14.58
C THR A 86 -24.57 18.19 14.20
N ALA A 87 -25.24 17.95 13.06
CA ALA A 87 -26.35 18.78 12.60
C ALA A 87 -27.51 18.82 13.62
N LEU A 88 -27.90 17.67 14.17
CA LEU A 88 -28.92 17.58 15.23
C LEU A 88 -28.51 18.32 16.50
N SER A 89 -27.22 18.28 16.86
CA SER A 89 -26.70 19.02 18.01
C SER A 89 -26.74 20.54 17.78
N LEU A 90 -26.54 21.01 16.55
CA LEU A 90 -26.70 22.43 16.18
C LEU A 90 -28.16 22.87 16.26
N LEU A 91 -29.10 22.06 15.75
CA LEU A 91 -30.53 22.32 15.84
C LEU A 91 -31.02 22.31 17.29
N TYR A 92 -30.53 21.37 18.12
CA TYR A 92 -30.84 21.32 19.54
C TYR A 92 -30.31 22.55 20.28
N HIS A 93 -29.07 22.96 20.00
CA HIS A 93 -28.50 24.19 20.55
C HIS A 93 -29.34 25.41 20.17
N ARG A 94 -29.83 25.45 18.94
CA ARG A 94 -30.69 26.53 18.50
C ARG A 94 -32.03 26.57 19.25
N ALA A 95 -32.64 25.41 19.47
CA ALA A 95 -33.92 25.30 20.17
C ALA A 95 -33.82 25.61 21.67
N THR A 96 -32.69 25.26 22.31
CA THR A 96 -32.55 25.26 23.78
C THR A 96 -31.52 26.24 24.33
N GLY A 97 -30.67 26.82 23.46
CA GLY A 97 -29.53 27.64 23.84
C GLY A 97 -28.35 26.87 24.45
N LYS A 98 -28.41 25.53 24.53
CA LYS A 98 -27.36 24.68 25.13
C LYS A 98 -27.03 23.50 24.22
N LEU A 99 -25.78 23.06 24.21
CA LEU A 99 -25.44 21.79 23.57
C LEU A 99 -25.99 20.62 24.40
N PRO A 100 -26.37 19.51 23.76
CA PRO A 100 -26.79 18.31 24.47
C PRO A 100 -25.69 17.79 25.41
N ALA A 101 -26.05 17.41 26.64
CA ALA A 101 -25.12 16.76 27.57
C ALA A 101 -24.75 15.33 27.09
N GLY A 102 -23.60 14.80 27.53
CA GLY A 102 -23.15 13.44 27.16
C GLY A 102 -22.37 13.36 25.84
N GLN A 103 -21.90 14.50 25.32
CA GLN A 103 -21.07 14.59 24.12
C GLN A 103 -19.67 15.12 24.47
N ALA A 104 -18.64 14.47 23.93
CA ALA A 104 -17.24 14.88 23.96
C ALA A 104 -16.71 15.04 22.52
N LEU A 105 -17.49 15.73 21.67
CA LEU A 105 -17.17 15.91 20.26
C LEU A 105 -16.18 17.08 20.10
N SER A 106 -14.98 16.77 19.60
CA SER A 106 -13.97 17.77 19.25
C SER A 106 -13.87 17.89 17.74
N TYR A 107 -13.88 19.12 17.23
CA TYR A 107 -13.93 19.41 15.80
C TYR A 107 -12.71 20.20 15.33
N SER A 108 -12.29 19.97 14.08
CA SER A 108 -11.20 20.71 13.46
C SER A 108 -11.60 22.15 13.07
N GLY A 109 -10.62 23.01 12.78
CA GLY A 109 -10.89 24.41 12.38
C GLY A 109 -11.77 24.55 11.12
N GLN A 110 -11.72 23.59 10.18
CA GLN A 110 -12.58 23.58 9.00
C GLN A 110 -14.04 23.29 9.35
N SER A 111 -14.25 22.37 10.30
CA SER A 111 -15.58 22.09 10.84
C SER A 111 -16.15 23.32 11.53
N ALA A 112 -15.32 24.04 12.30
CA ALA A 112 -15.75 25.28 12.98
C ALA A 112 -16.26 26.35 12.00
N ARG A 113 -15.65 26.46 10.81
CA ARG A 113 -16.14 27.37 9.75
C ARG A 113 -17.53 26.94 9.25
N HIS A 114 -17.69 25.68 8.84
CA HIS A 114 -18.98 25.17 8.36
C HIS A 114 -20.07 25.23 9.43
N ILE A 115 -19.73 24.93 10.69
CA ILE A 115 -20.64 25.08 11.83
C ILE A 115 -21.08 26.55 11.97
N ARG A 116 -20.15 27.51 11.86
CA ARG A 116 -20.46 28.94 11.99
C ARG A 116 -21.34 29.45 10.85
N GLU A 117 -21.00 29.11 9.60
CA GLU A 117 -21.80 29.44 8.40
C GLU A 117 -23.21 28.81 8.50
N GLY A 118 -23.29 27.55 8.90
CA GLY A 118 -24.54 26.84 9.11
C GLY A 118 -25.42 27.44 10.20
N MET A 119 -24.84 27.83 11.34
CA MET A 119 -25.56 28.49 12.43
C MET A 119 -26.11 29.86 12.02
N LEU A 120 -25.34 30.66 11.27
CA LEU A 120 -25.79 31.94 10.73
C LEU A 120 -26.96 31.76 9.76
N ALA A 121 -26.89 30.76 8.88
CA ALA A 121 -27.98 30.46 7.95
C ALA A 121 -29.23 29.98 8.69
N LEU A 122 -29.05 29.09 9.69
CA LEU A 122 -30.15 28.64 10.52
C LEU A 122 -30.83 29.83 11.17
N GLN A 123 -30.12 30.77 11.80
CA GLN A 123 -30.71 31.95 12.49
C GLN A 123 -31.79 32.71 11.69
N GLN A 124 -31.76 32.67 10.36
CA GLN A 124 -32.74 33.31 9.48
C GLN A 124 -34.04 32.52 9.28
N GLN A 125 -34.11 31.26 9.73
CA GLN A 125 -35.28 30.38 9.65
C GLN A 125 -36.09 30.37 10.95
N GLU A 126 -37.28 29.78 10.95
CA GLU A 126 -37.99 29.48 12.19
C GLU A 126 -37.25 28.39 12.99
N ALA A 127 -37.21 28.53 14.32
CA ALA A 127 -36.61 27.54 15.19
C ALA A 127 -37.56 26.36 15.41
N ILE A 128 -37.07 25.14 15.22
CA ILE A 128 -37.82 23.92 15.53
C ILE A 128 -37.96 23.78 17.04
N ALA A 129 -39.16 23.41 17.49
CA ALA A 129 -39.44 23.15 18.90
C ALA A 129 -38.65 21.93 19.42
N GLN A 130 -38.19 22.00 20.68
CA GLN A 130 -37.37 20.93 21.27
C GLN A 130 -38.08 19.56 21.23
N GLU A 131 -39.41 19.54 21.39
CA GLU A 131 -40.23 18.33 21.40
C GLU A 131 -40.14 17.56 20.09
N ILE A 132 -39.94 18.25 18.96
CA ILE A 132 -39.77 17.62 17.65
C ILE A 132 -38.42 16.91 17.56
N ILE A 133 -37.37 17.52 18.12
CA ILE A 133 -36.04 16.92 18.18
C ILE A 133 -36.05 15.66 19.08
N GLU A 134 -36.86 15.66 20.14
CA GLU A 134 -37.05 14.52 21.03
C GLU A 134 -37.85 13.37 20.41
N LYS A 135 -38.68 13.66 19.40
CA LYS A 135 -39.41 12.65 18.60
C LYS A 135 -38.54 11.95 17.55
N LEU A 136 -37.33 12.46 17.29
CA LEU A 136 -36.40 11.83 16.36
C LEU A 136 -35.98 10.45 16.87
N ARG A 137 -35.96 9.47 15.98
CA ARG A 137 -35.47 8.11 16.25
C ARG A 137 -34.33 7.76 15.30
N LEU A 138 -33.30 7.11 15.85
CA LEU A 138 -32.13 6.63 15.14
C LEU A 138 -31.99 5.14 15.38
N THR A 139 -31.61 4.36 14.36
CA THR A 139 -31.08 3.02 14.63
C THR A 139 -29.63 3.14 15.05
N VAL A 140 -29.30 2.64 16.21
CA VAL A 140 -27.96 2.66 16.77
C VAL A 140 -27.43 1.24 16.68
N ILE A 141 -26.38 1.08 15.89
CA ILE A 141 -25.60 -0.14 15.79
C ILE A 141 -24.37 0.10 16.64
N GLU A 142 -24.20 -0.65 17.71
CA GLU A 142 -23.06 -0.55 18.61
C GLU A 142 -22.26 -1.84 18.59
N VAL A 143 -20.94 -1.72 18.48
CA VAL A 143 -20.01 -2.84 18.43
C VAL A 143 -18.86 -2.61 19.41
N ASP A 144 -18.31 -3.68 19.96
CA ASP A 144 -17.19 -3.59 20.92
C ASP A 144 -15.81 -3.60 20.23
N SER A 145 -15.78 -3.94 18.94
CA SER A 145 -14.56 -4.01 18.12
C SER A 145 -14.55 -2.92 17.04
N SER A 146 -13.43 -2.18 16.96
CA SER A 146 -13.20 -1.19 15.91
C SER A 146 -13.18 -1.83 14.52
N ASP A 147 -12.55 -3.00 14.36
CA ASP A 147 -12.48 -3.74 13.10
C ASP A 147 -13.86 -4.17 12.58
N LEU A 148 -14.70 -4.65 13.50
CA LEU A 148 -16.08 -4.99 13.16
C LEU A 148 -16.84 -3.73 12.72
N ALA A 149 -16.66 -2.61 13.43
CA ALA A 149 -17.26 -1.33 13.06
C ALA A 149 -16.84 -0.88 11.65
N PHE A 150 -15.57 -1.01 11.30
CA PHE A 150 -15.10 -0.67 9.95
C PHE A 150 -15.67 -1.59 8.89
N THR A 151 -15.83 -2.89 9.18
CA THR A 151 -16.48 -3.82 8.25
C THR A 151 -17.93 -3.42 7.98
N PHE A 152 -18.66 -3.00 9.01
CA PHE A 152 -20.01 -2.43 8.86
C PHE A 152 -20.00 -1.11 8.08
N PHE A 153 -19.02 -0.25 8.32
CA PHE A 153 -18.87 1.02 7.63
C PHE A 153 -18.63 0.86 6.13
N ASP A 154 -17.66 0.03 5.76
CA ASP A 154 -17.30 -0.22 4.35
C ASP A 154 -18.46 -0.85 3.58
N THR A 155 -19.21 -1.75 4.23
CA THR A 155 -20.39 -2.38 3.61
C THR A 155 -21.58 -1.42 3.48
N GLN A 156 -21.79 -0.50 4.43
CA GLN A 156 -22.90 0.47 4.40
C GLN A 156 -22.65 1.67 3.47
N ASN A 157 -21.39 2.13 3.34
CA ASN A 157 -21.04 3.29 2.51
C ASN A 157 -21.34 3.11 1.02
N ASN A 158 -21.56 1.89 0.55
CA ASN A 158 -21.98 1.60 -0.82
C ASN A 158 -23.40 2.12 -1.17
N ARG A 159 -24.20 2.61 -0.20
CA ARG A 159 -25.58 3.07 -0.41
C ARG A 159 -25.80 4.59 -0.24
N GLY A 160 -24.81 5.34 0.24
CA GLY A 160 -24.91 6.78 0.55
C GLY A 160 -24.08 7.69 -0.37
N VAL A 161 -23.83 8.94 0.04
CA VAL A 161 -22.82 9.79 -0.64
C VAL A 161 -21.44 9.14 -0.42
N PRO A 162 -20.78 8.64 -1.47
CA PRO A 162 -19.55 7.88 -1.31
C PRO A 162 -18.46 8.75 -0.70
N LEU A 163 -17.71 8.19 0.25
CA LEU A 163 -16.51 8.81 0.75
C LEU A 163 -15.49 8.96 -0.37
N ARG A 164 -14.62 9.96 -0.25
CA ARG A 164 -13.54 10.10 -1.20
C ARG A 164 -12.49 9.04 -0.91
N ALA A 165 -11.80 8.56 -1.94
CA ALA A 165 -10.73 7.58 -1.77
C ALA A 165 -9.69 8.08 -0.74
N THR A 166 -9.38 9.38 -0.74
CA THR A 166 -8.44 9.97 0.23
C THR A 166 -8.91 9.92 1.68
N ASP A 167 -10.23 9.93 1.94
CA ASP A 167 -10.76 9.81 3.29
C ASP A 167 -10.58 8.37 3.80
N LEU A 168 -10.81 7.37 2.92
CA LEU A 168 -10.57 5.96 3.19
C LEU A 168 -9.08 5.65 3.42
N LEU A 169 -8.20 6.24 2.60
CA LEU A 169 -6.74 6.09 2.76
C LEU A 169 -6.26 6.62 4.12
N LYS A 170 -6.75 7.78 4.57
CA LYS A 170 -6.42 8.34 5.89
C LYS A 170 -6.78 7.35 7.00
N ALA A 171 -8.04 6.88 7.00
CA ALA A 171 -8.54 5.98 8.03
C ALA A 171 -7.78 4.64 8.05
N TYR A 172 -7.52 4.06 6.86
CA TYR A 172 -6.77 2.82 6.73
C TYR A 172 -5.37 2.92 7.35
N HIS A 173 -4.60 3.96 7.00
CA HIS A 173 -3.21 4.12 7.46
C HIS A 173 -3.10 4.49 8.95
N LEU A 174 -4.00 5.32 9.48
CA LEU A 174 -4.03 5.60 10.93
C LEU A 174 -4.34 4.36 11.76
N ARG A 175 -5.21 3.50 11.25
CA ARG A 175 -5.53 2.21 11.88
C ARG A 175 -4.36 1.24 11.82
N ALA A 176 -3.60 1.21 10.72
CA ALA A 176 -2.40 0.38 10.63
C ALA A 176 -1.40 0.70 11.75
N ILE A 177 -1.30 1.97 12.17
CA ILE A 177 -0.49 2.38 13.33
C ILE A 177 -1.05 1.84 14.66
N ASP A 178 -2.39 1.79 14.82
CA ASP A 178 -3.02 1.28 16.05
C ASP A 178 -2.71 -0.21 16.28
N HIS A 179 -2.81 -0.99 15.20
CA HIS A 179 -2.67 -2.44 15.23
C HIS A 179 -1.25 -2.94 15.04
N ALA A 180 -0.29 -2.09 14.64
CA ALA A 180 1.11 -2.48 14.57
C ALA A 180 1.62 -2.99 15.93
N ASP A 181 2.66 -3.79 15.98
CA ASP A 181 3.27 -4.17 17.27
C ASP A 181 4.06 -2.98 17.87
N GLY A 182 4.12 -2.89 19.20
CA GLY A 182 4.88 -1.85 19.91
C GLY A 182 4.14 -1.16 21.05
N GLU A 183 4.80 -0.18 21.68
CA GLU A 183 4.29 0.53 22.85
C GLU A 183 3.04 1.37 22.56
N GLY A 184 1.99 1.23 23.39
CA GLY A 184 0.72 1.93 23.19
C GLY A 184 0.83 3.45 23.23
N LYS A 185 1.73 4.03 24.03
CA LYS A 185 1.93 5.48 24.08
C LYS A 185 2.50 6.04 22.78
N LEU A 186 3.47 5.34 22.19
CA LEU A 186 4.10 5.72 20.92
C LEU A 186 3.06 5.73 19.79
N LYS A 187 2.25 4.68 19.69
CA LYS A 187 1.19 4.57 18.66
C LYS A 187 0.18 5.71 18.71
N ILE A 188 -0.30 6.04 19.92
CA ILE A 188 -1.24 7.16 20.12
C ILE A 188 -0.61 8.49 19.68
N ALA A 189 0.67 8.70 20.01
CA ALA A 189 1.40 9.91 19.61
C ALA A 189 1.55 9.98 18.07
N LEU A 190 1.96 8.89 17.43
CA LEU A 190 2.11 8.78 15.98
C LEU A 190 0.78 8.99 15.24
N GLN A 191 -0.30 8.36 15.68
CA GLN A 191 -1.63 8.54 15.11
C GLN A 191 -2.08 10.00 15.15
N LYS A 192 -1.94 10.64 16.31
CA LYS A 192 -2.30 12.04 16.49
C LYS A 192 -1.49 12.94 15.55
N HIS A 193 -0.17 12.74 15.52
CA HIS A 193 0.73 13.52 14.68
C HIS A 193 0.42 13.36 13.18
N CYS A 194 0.23 12.12 12.71
CA CYS A 194 -0.12 11.82 11.32
C CYS A 194 -1.50 12.41 10.93
N ALA A 195 -2.49 12.33 11.82
CA ALA A 195 -3.81 12.91 11.59
C ALA A 195 -3.74 14.44 11.46
N GLU A 196 -3.04 15.12 12.37
CA GLU A 196 -2.86 16.58 12.33
C GLU A 196 -2.18 17.05 11.04
N ARG A 197 -1.14 16.33 10.60
CA ARG A 197 -0.45 16.63 9.33
C ARG A 197 -1.31 16.39 8.11
N TRP A 198 -2.12 15.32 8.12
CA TRP A 198 -3.07 15.06 7.03
C TRP A 198 -4.11 16.17 6.91
N GLU A 199 -4.65 16.65 8.04
CA GLU A 199 -5.58 17.78 8.08
C GLU A 199 -4.92 19.07 7.57
N ALA A 200 -3.65 19.31 7.90
CA ALA A 200 -2.89 20.44 7.35
C ALA A 200 -2.71 20.32 5.83
N LEU A 201 -2.42 19.12 5.33
CA LEU A 201 -2.29 18.83 3.90
C LEU A 201 -3.60 19.09 3.14
N GLN A 202 -4.75 18.75 3.73
CA GLN A 202 -6.06 19.01 3.11
C GLN A 202 -6.38 20.50 2.96
N ARG A 203 -5.80 21.35 3.80
CA ARG A 203 -5.98 22.82 3.76
C ARG A 203 -5.09 23.52 2.75
N LEU A 204 -4.17 22.80 2.10
CA LEU A 204 -3.31 23.38 1.08
C LEU A 204 -4.14 23.87 -0.11
N PRO A 205 -3.74 24.98 -0.76
CA PRO A 205 -4.44 25.49 -1.92
C PRO A 205 -4.36 24.52 -3.09
N ALA A 206 -5.44 24.42 -3.86
CA ALA A 206 -5.46 23.63 -5.09
C ALA A 206 -4.39 24.10 -6.08
N VAL A 207 -3.69 23.15 -6.69
CA VAL A 207 -2.60 23.47 -7.64
C VAL A 207 -3.12 23.79 -9.04
N LEU A 208 -4.17 23.10 -9.49
CA LEU A 208 -4.65 23.19 -10.88
C LEU A 208 -5.93 24.00 -11.04
N SER A 209 -6.89 23.83 -10.13
CA SER A 209 -8.24 24.36 -10.27
C SER A 209 -8.67 24.99 -8.94
N PRO A 210 -8.76 26.33 -8.86
CA PRO A 210 -9.25 27.02 -7.67
C PRO A 210 -10.61 26.48 -7.22
N GLY A 211 -10.79 26.28 -5.91
CA GLY A 211 -12.02 25.75 -5.33
C GLY A 211 -12.14 24.22 -5.30
N GLN A 212 -11.15 23.48 -5.81
CA GLN A 212 -11.09 22.02 -5.62
C GLN A 212 -10.25 21.64 -4.41
N ASP A 213 -10.52 20.47 -3.82
CA ASP A 213 -9.73 19.96 -2.70
C ASP A 213 -8.35 19.48 -3.15
N PHE A 214 -7.32 19.81 -2.37
CA PHE A 214 -5.93 19.49 -2.70
C PHE A 214 -5.64 17.99 -2.64
N ALA A 215 -6.01 17.31 -1.54
CA ALA A 215 -5.67 15.90 -1.35
C ALA A 215 -6.23 14.98 -2.45
N PRO A 216 -7.52 15.05 -2.86
CA PRO A 216 -8.02 14.24 -3.97
C PRO A 216 -7.29 14.50 -5.28
N ASN A 217 -6.91 15.76 -5.56
CA ASN A 217 -6.14 16.12 -6.76
C ASN A 217 -4.72 15.57 -6.71
N LEU A 218 -4.04 15.69 -5.56
CA LEU A 218 -2.70 15.14 -5.33
C LEU A 218 -2.66 13.64 -5.67
N PHE A 219 -3.56 12.85 -5.07
CA PHE A 219 -3.57 11.40 -5.28
C PHE A 219 -4.01 11.01 -6.70
N ASN A 220 -5.11 11.57 -7.23
CA ASN A 220 -5.65 11.17 -8.53
C ASN A 220 -4.83 11.67 -9.72
N ARG A 221 -4.43 12.94 -9.70
CA ARG A 221 -3.84 13.61 -10.88
C ARG A 221 -2.32 13.56 -10.89
N PHE A 222 -1.68 13.40 -9.74
CA PHE A 222 -0.22 13.42 -9.65
C PHE A 222 0.32 12.07 -9.19
N LEU A 223 0.08 11.67 -7.94
CA LEU A 223 0.75 10.49 -7.36
C LEU A 223 0.40 9.20 -8.10
N TRP A 224 -0.89 8.92 -8.29
CA TRP A 224 -1.31 7.69 -8.96
C TRP A 224 -0.81 7.62 -10.41
N ARG A 225 -0.98 8.73 -11.16
CA ARG A 225 -0.52 8.80 -12.55
C ARG A 225 0.99 8.66 -12.65
N ALA A 226 1.75 9.35 -11.82
CA ALA A 226 3.21 9.26 -11.79
C ALA A 226 3.70 7.83 -11.46
N ARG A 227 2.94 7.07 -10.68
CA ARG A 227 3.28 5.67 -10.33
C ARG A 227 2.87 4.67 -11.41
N ARG A 228 1.71 4.86 -12.02
CA ARG A 228 1.06 3.89 -12.93
C ARG A 228 1.27 4.17 -14.41
N TRP A 229 1.52 5.41 -14.79
CA TRP A 229 1.80 5.75 -16.18
C TRP A 229 3.26 5.39 -16.49
N ARG A 230 3.46 4.34 -17.27
CA ARG A 230 4.77 3.80 -17.60
C ARG A 230 4.85 3.49 -19.10
N GLY A 231 5.82 4.09 -19.78
CA GLY A 231 5.92 4.00 -21.24
C GLY A 231 4.62 4.45 -21.91
N ALA A 232 4.05 3.60 -22.76
CA ALA A 232 2.77 3.87 -23.44
C ALA A 232 1.53 3.51 -22.60
N GLN A 233 1.68 2.88 -21.43
CA GLN A 233 0.56 2.51 -20.58
C GLN A 233 0.10 3.68 -19.72
N THR A 234 -1.11 4.18 -19.99
CA THR A 234 -1.73 5.25 -19.20
C THR A 234 -3.14 4.85 -18.75
N PRO A 235 -3.27 3.89 -17.81
CA PRO A 235 -4.60 3.48 -17.33
C PRO A 235 -5.36 4.66 -16.74
N ALA A 236 -6.69 4.59 -16.76
CA ALA A 236 -7.54 5.62 -16.16
C ALA A 236 -7.57 5.45 -14.63
N GLY A 237 -7.27 6.54 -13.91
CA GLY A 237 -7.36 6.57 -12.45
C GLY A 237 -8.82 6.65 -12.01
N ARG A 238 -9.31 5.59 -11.37
CA ARG A 238 -10.62 5.51 -10.73
C ARG A 238 -10.48 5.28 -9.22
N HIS A 239 -11.59 5.46 -8.50
CA HIS A 239 -11.67 5.27 -7.04
C HIS A 239 -11.04 3.94 -6.59
N GLU A 240 -11.44 2.82 -7.18
CA GLU A 240 -10.92 1.49 -6.83
C GLU A 240 -9.41 1.36 -7.10
N THR A 241 -8.94 1.81 -8.27
CA THR A 241 -7.52 1.69 -8.65
C THR A 241 -6.59 2.53 -7.76
N LEU A 242 -7.12 3.58 -7.11
CA LEU A 242 -6.39 4.31 -6.08
C LEU A 242 -6.28 3.49 -4.81
N LEU A 243 -7.37 2.89 -4.34
CA LEU A 243 -7.37 2.06 -3.13
C LEU A 243 -6.49 0.83 -3.34
N THR A 244 -6.50 0.22 -4.53
CA THR A 244 -5.57 -0.87 -4.85
C THR A 244 -4.12 -0.44 -4.64
N GLU A 245 -3.70 0.68 -5.21
CA GLU A 245 -2.29 1.11 -5.17
C GLU A 245 -1.85 1.67 -3.81
N PHE A 246 -2.72 2.41 -3.11
CA PHE A 246 -2.36 3.14 -1.88
C PHE A 246 -2.88 2.50 -0.59
N GLN A 247 -3.61 1.38 -0.68
CA GLN A 247 -4.13 0.65 0.48
C GLN A 247 -3.97 -0.88 0.33
N ASN A 248 -4.37 -1.49 -0.79
CA ASN A 248 -4.34 -2.96 -0.88
C ASN A 248 -2.93 -3.51 -1.19
N ASP A 249 -2.18 -2.81 -2.04
CA ASP A 249 -0.83 -3.20 -2.47
C ASP A 249 0.28 -2.57 -1.58
N THR A 250 -0.08 -1.97 -0.43
CA THR A 250 0.89 -1.45 0.53
C THR A 250 1.56 -2.56 1.32
N TRP A 251 2.83 -2.37 1.69
CA TRP A 251 3.60 -3.41 2.35
C TRP A 251 3.47 -3.31 3.86
N HIS A 252 3.15 -4.43 4.50
CA HIS A 252 3.10 -4.54 5.96
C HIS A 252 4.51 -4.51 6.56
N HIS A 253 4.64 -4.00 7.79
CA HIS A 253 5.95 -3.85 8.46
C HIS A 253 6.68 -5.18 8.68
N ASP A 254 5.94 -6.27 8.90
CA ASP A 254 6.47 -7.64 9.04
C ASP A 254 7.13 -8.19 7.76
N ALA A 255 6.88 -7.58 6.60
CA ALA A 255 7.44 -8.02 5.33
C ALA A 255 8.86 -7.47 5.04
N ASP A 256 9.36 -6.51 5.83
CA ASP A 256 10.70 -5.90 5.66
C ASP A 256 11.40 -5.76 7.01
N SER A 257 12.59 -6.36 7.15
CA SER A 257 13.38 -6.33 8.38
C SER A 257 13.86 -4.94 8.79
N HIS A 258 13.78 -3.95 7.90
CA HIS A 258 14.18 -2.56 8.15
C HIS A 258 12.97 -1.63 8.39
N SER A 259 11.77 -2.20 8.49
CA SER A 259 10.52 -1.47 8.67
C SER A 259 9.92 -1.75 10.05
N SER A 260 9.44 -0.71 10.72
CA SER A 260 8.67 -0.78 11.97
C SER A 260 7.58 0.30 11.97
N VAL A 261 6.71 0.31 12.98
CA VAL A 261 5.60 1.29 13.07
C VAL A 261 6.07 2.75 12.99
N ASP A 262 7.27 3.03 13.47
CA ASP A 262 7.93 4.33 13.56
C ASP A 262 9.10 4.50 12.58
N SER A 263 9.51 3.45 11.88
CA SER A 263 10.65 3.47 10.96
C SER A 263 10.27 2.96 9.58
N VAL A 264 10.52 3.77 8.55
CA VAL A 264 10.25 3.38 7.15
C VAL A 264 11.55 3.24 6.36
N PRO A 265 11.68 2.20 5.50
CA PRO A 265 12.83 2.06 4.63
C PRO A 265 12.88 3.24 3.67
N LEU A 266 14.06 3.81 3.51
CA LEU A 266 14.30 4.90 2.58
C LEU A 266 14.94 4.37 1.31
N TYR A 267 14.48 4.92 0.18
CA TYR A 267 14.95 4.55 -1.13
C TYR A 267 15.72 5.72 -1.77
N ALA A 268 16.59 5.38 -2.73
CA ALA A 268 17.46 6.36 -3.37
C ALA A 268 16.63 7.45 -4.07
N THR A 269 16.78 8.69 -3.60
CA THR A 269 16.21 9.90 -4.20
C THR A 269 17.27 11.00 -4.20
N ARG A 270 17.03 12.10 -4.92
CA ARG A 270 17.98 13.23 -4.91
C ARG A 270 18.35 13.72 -3.49
N PRO A 271 17.40 13.91 -2.55
CA PRO A 271 17.73 14.28 -1.16
C PRO A 271 18.22 13.12 -0.30
N ASN A 272 17.89 11.87 -0.64
CA ASN A 272 18.35 10.69 0.11
C ASN A 272 19.22 9.76 -0.74
N ARG A 273 20.54 9.92 -0.63
CA ARG A 273 21.53 9.04 -1.29
C ARG A 273 22.24 8.07 -0.34
N LEU A 274 22.05 8.22 0.98
CA LEU A 274 22.90 7.59 2.00
C LEU A 274 22.12 6.96 3.17
N ALA A 275 20.92 7.46 3.47
CA ALA A 275 20.11 6.91 4.55
C ALA A 275 19.30 5.71 4.04
N THR A 276 19.28 4.65 4.83
CA THR A 276 18.57 3.40 4.57
C THR A 276 17.20 3.38 5.24
N ALA A 277 16.99 4.17 6.28
CA ALA A 277 15.69 4.32 6.95
C ALA A 277 15.51 5.72 7.59
N LEU A 278 14.25 6.13 7.75
CA LEU A 278 13.83 7.32 8.48
C LEU A 278 12.95 6.88 9.64
N THR A 279 13.37 7.22 10.85
CA THR A 279 12.58 7.01 12.06
C THR A 279 11.91 8.32 12.46
N LEU A 280 10.60 8.27 12.70
CA LEU A 280 9.82 9.38 13.26
C LEU A 280 9.64 9.13 14.75
N GLU A 281 10.29 9.94 15.59
CA GLU A 281 10.17 9.81 17.03
C GLU A 281 8.80 10.29 17.53
N GLY A 282 8.39 9.81 18.71
CA GLY A 282 7.07 10.10 19.27
C GLY A 282 6.80 11.57 19.60
N ASP A 283 7.84 12.41 19.64
CA ASP A 283 7.76 13.86 19.78
C ASP A 283 7.66 14.62 18.45
N GLY A 284 7.80 13.91 17.32
CA GLY A 284 7.71 14.45 15.97
C GLY A 284 9.05 14.78 15.32
N GLU A 285 10.19 14.47 15.96
CA GLU A 285 11.52 14.63 15.38
C GLU A 285 11.86 13.52 14.36
N TYR A 286 12.71 13.84 13.39
CA TYR A 286 13.11 12.94 12.30
C TYR A 286 14.56 12.49 12.46
N VAL A 287 14.79 11.18 12.59
CA VAL A 287 16.13 10.59 12.67
C VAL A 287 16.45 9.78 11.41
N LEU A 288 17.55 10.11 10.75
CA LEU A 288 18.05 9.38 9.58
C LEU A 288 19.03 8.28 10.02
N GLN A 289 18.72 7.03 9.69
CA GLN A 289 19.65 5.92 9.80
C GLN A 289 20.39 5.75 8.47
N GLY A 290 21.72 5.84 8.49
CA GLY A 290 22.54 5.70 7.28
C GLY A 290 23.60 4.62 7.40
N ASN A 291 24.03 4.11 6.23
CA ASN A 291 25.19 3.23 6.17
C ASN A 291 26.44 4.01 6.55
N GLN A 292 27.28 3.45 7.44
CA GLN A 292 28.69 3.86 7.50
C GLN A 292 29.36 3.42 6.19
N LEU A 293 29.41 4.31 5.20
CA LEU A 293 30.24 4.12 4.02
C LEU A 293 31.71 4.26 4.41
N ARG A 294 32.31 3.17 4.89
CA ARG A 294 33.76 3.03 4.81
C ARG A 294 34.08 2.75 3.36
N VAL A 295 34.61 3.75 2.65
CA VAL A 295 35.18 3.56 1.31
C VAL A 295 36.42 2.68 1.47
N SER A 296 36.18 1.38 1.62
CA SER A 296 37.20 0.34 1.65
C SER A 296 37.98 0.36 0.33
N GLN A 297 39.19 -0.20 0.29
CA GLN A 297 39.92 -0.42 -0.97
C GLN A 297 39.19 -1.34 -1.96
N ASN A 298 38.04 -1.93 -1.62
CA ASN A 298 37.25 -2.77 -2.52
C ASN A 298 36.44 -1.93 -3.53
N PRO A 299 36.76 -2.00 -4.84
CA PRO A 299 36.08 -1.19 -5.86
C PRO A 299 34.59 -1.52 -6.05
N ALA A 300 34.13 -2.71 -5.65
CA ALA A 300 32.72 -3.09 -5.75
C ALA A 300 31.78 -2.17 -4.92
N ASN A 301 32.31 -1.52 -3.88
CA ASN A 301 31.56 -0.66 -2.97
C ASN A 301 31.55 0.82 -3.40
N LEU A 302 32.11 1.15 -4.57
CA LEU A 302 32.13 2.54 -5.04
C LEU A 302 30.70 3.08 -5.28
N PRO A 303 30.39 4.31 -4.82
CA PRO A 303 29.05 4.91 -4.91
C PRO A 303 28.77 5.52 -6.29
N ILE A 304 29.02 4.73 -7.34
CA ILE A 304 28.90 5.09 -8.76
C ILE A 304 27.73 4.29 -9.35
N ALA A 305 26.78 4.91 -10.07
CA ALA A 305 25.66 4.20 -10.68
C ALA A 305 25.94 3.80 -12.14
N LEU A 306 25.39 2.68 -12.60
CA LEU A 306 25.74 2.11 -13.92
C LEU A 306 25.38 3.04 -15.10
N ARG A 307 24.32 3.82 -14.96
CA ARG A 307 23.85 4.73 -16.02
C ARG A 307 24.15 6.20 -15.72
N GLN A 308 25.04 6.48 -14.77
CA GLN A 308 25.47 7.86 -14.52
C GLN A 308 26.28 8.41 -15.70
N PRO A 309 26.35 9.74 -15.88
CA PRO A 309 27.30 10.35 -16.81
C PRO A 309 28.74 9.90 -16.52
N ILE A 310 29.47 9.48 -17.55
CA ILE A 310 30.89 9.10 -17.42
C ILE A 310 31.74 10.37 -17.61
N HIS A 311 32.51 10.70 -16.59
CA HIS A 311 33.47 11.81 -16.63
C HIS A 311 34.84 11.31 -17.11
N GLU A 312 35.57 12.17 -17.83
CA GLU A 312 36.92 11.86 -18.33
C GLU A 312 37.94 11.62 -17.20
N GLY A 313 39.01 10.86 -17.49
CA GLY A 313 40.08 10.59 -16.54
C GLY A 313 39.71 9.59 -15.45
N VAL A 314 40.00 9.93 -14.18
CA VAL A 314 39.87 9.03 -13.02
C VAL A 314 38.46 8.44 -12.88
N GLY A 315 37.42 9.21 -13.22
CA GLY A 315 36.02 8.75 -13.17
C GLY A 315 35.75 7.52 -14.04
N PHE A 316 36.35 7.45 -15.23
CA PHE A 316 36.24 6.30 -16.13
C PHE A 316 36.89 5.04 -15.54
N PHE A 317 38.10 5.16 -14.98
CA PHE A 317 38.81 4.01 -14.41
C PHE A 317 38.11 3.47 -13.17
N LEU A 318 37.63 4.34 -12.26
CA LEU A 318 36.86 3.93 -11.09
C LEU A 318 35.52 3.26 -11.46
N TYR A 319 34.85 3.77 -12.51
CA TYR A 319 33.66 3.14 -13.05
C TYR A 319 33.96 1.74 -13.58
N ALA A 320 35.02 1.57 -14.38
CA ALA A 320 35.44 0.28 -14.91
C ALA A 320 35.83 -0.70 -13.80
N ASP A 321 36.61 -0.25 -12.81
CA ASP A 321 37.05 -1.05 -11.67
C ASP A 321 35.86 -1.58 -10.85
N LYS A 322 34.84 -0.73 -10.61
CA LYS A 322 33.63 -1.14 -9.90
C LYS A 322 32.95 -2.31 -10.61
N TYR A 323 32.61 -2.16 -11.90
CA TYR A 323 31.83 -3.17 -12.61
C TYR A 323 32.64 -4.43 -12.90
N ALA A 324 33.96 -4.31 -13.10
CA ALA A 324 34.87 -5.44 -13.10
C ALA A 324 34.81 -6.18 -11.76
N ALA A 325 34.94 -5.48 -10.64
CA ALA A 325 34.88 -6.07 -9.31
C ALA A 325 33.52 -6.73 -9.01
N LEU A 326 32.41 -6.14 -9.44
CA LEU A 326 31.07 -6.74 -9.30
C LEU A 326 30.93 -8.05 -10.09
N LEU A 327 31.40 -8.08 -11.34
CA LEU A 327 31.40 -9.30 -12.15
C LEU A 327 32.31 -10.38 -11.56
N GLN A 328 33.50 -10.01 -11.06
CA GLN A 328 34.40 -10.93 -10.36
C GLN A 328 33.76 -11.46 -9.07
N ARG A 329 33.08 -10.60 -8.30
CA ARG A 329 32.33 -11.00 -7.10
C ARG A 329 31.25 -12.03 -7.44
N LEU A 330 30.47 -11.77 -8.50
CA LEU A 330 29.41 -12.66 -8.96
C LEU A 330 29.94 -14.02 -9.43
N MET A 331 31.05 -14.08 -10.17
CA MET A 331 31.46 -15.31 -10.86
C MET A 331 32.67 -16.02 -10.27
N ASN A 332 33.65 -15.28 -9.76
CA ASN A 332 35.01 -15.78 -9.55
C ASN A 332 35.53 -15.64 -8.11
N ALA A 333 34.91 -14.81 -7.26
CA ALA A 333 35.32 -14.67 -5.86
C ALA A 333 35.32 -16.03 -5.12
N PRO A 334 36.38 -16.37 -4.36
CA PRO A 334 36.61 -17.72 -3.84
C PRO A 334 35.62 -18.16 -2.75
N ALA A 335 35.14 -17.22 -1.94
CA ALA A 335 34.18 -17.47 -0.87
C ALA A 335 32.88 -16.66 -1.09
N PRO A 336 32.01 -17.09 -2.02
CA PRO A 336 30.73 -16.41 -2.25
C PRO A 336 29.77 -16.63 -1.07
N CYS A 337 28.89 -15.66 -0.82
CA CYS A 337 27.75 -15.86 0.08
C CYS A 337 26.76 -16.89 -0.51
N SER A 338 25.77 -17.32 0.28
CA SER A 338 24.78 -18.32 -0.14
C SER A 338 24.04 -17.91 -1.43
N GLN A 339 23.59 -16.67 -1.52
CA GLN A 339 22.91 -16.12 -2.71
C GLN A 339 23.77 -16.24 -3.97
N VAL A 340 25.05 -15.86 -3.89
CA VAL A 340 25.98 -15.91 -5.03
C VAL A 340 26.37 -17.34 -5.37
N SER A 341 26.43 -18.24 -4.38
CA SER A 341 26.69 -19.66 -4.60
C SER A 341 25.58 -20.30 -5.44
N THR A 342 24.32 -20.07 -5.06
CA THR A 342 23.17 -20.58 -5.81
C THR A 342 23.07 -19.93 -7.19
N PHE A 343 23.32 -18.62 -7.30
CA PHE A 343 23.42 -17.92 -8.59
C PHE A 343 24.41 -18.60 -9.54
N ARG A 344 25.62 -18.94 -9.06
CA ARG A 344 26.64 -19.63 -9.85
C ARG A 344 26.21 -21.03 -10.25
N ALA A 345 25.51 -21.76 -9.37
CA ALA A 345 24.97 -23.08 -9.69
C ALA A 345 23.94 -22.99 -10.83
N ILE A 346 23.00 -22.04 -10.76
CA ILE A 346 22.01 -21.76 -11.82
C ILE A 346 22.73 -21.48 -13.14
N TYR A 347 23.71 -20.56 -13.13
CA TYR A 347 24.46 -20.21 -14.35
C TYR A 347 25.18 -21.43 -14.95
N ARG A 348 25.93 -22.17 -14.13
CA ARG A 348 26.74 -23.32 -14.58
C ARG A 348 25.88 -24.46 -15.11
N GLN A 349 24.83 -24.82 -14.39
CA GLN A 349 24.02 -25.98 -14.73
C GLN A 349 23.02 -25.66 -15.86
N LEU A 350 22.36 -24.49 -15.81
CA LEU A 350 21.23 -24.18 -16.71
C LEU A 350 21.63 -23.32 -17.92
N LEU A 351 22.65 -22.47 -17.81
CA LEU A 351 22.98 -21.48 -18.86
C LEU A 351 24.31 -21.71 -19.58
N CYS A 352 25.33 -22.31 -18.97
CA CYS A 352 26.63 -22.50 -19.64
C CYS A 352 26.53 -23.25 -20.96
N ASN A 353 25.60 -24.22 -21.05
CA ASN A 353 25.36 -25.05 -22.23
C ASN A 353 24.43 -24.40 -23.27
N ASN A 354 23.91 -23.19 -22.98
CA ASN A 354 23.12 -22.40 -23.91
C ASN A 354 24.01 -21.48 -24.76
N GLN A 355 23.43 -20.96 -25.85
CA GLN A 355 24.08 -20.00 -26.75
C GLN A 355 24.51 -18.74 -26.00
N GLU A 356 25.64 -18.17 -26.45
CA GLU A 356 26.29 -17.03 -25.82
C GLU A 356 25.36 -15.83 -25.59
N TYR A 357 24.52 -15.51 -26.56
CA TYR A 357 23.57 -14.38 -26.45
C TYR A 357 22.56 -14.52 -25.30
N LEU A 358 22.16 -15.75 -24.92
CA LEU A 358 21.30 -15.94 -23.74
C LEU A 358 22.09 -15.73 -22.44
N ARG A 359 23.35 -16.14 -22.42
CA ARG A 359 24.26 -15.92 -21.29
C ARG A 359 24.57 -14.42 -21.13
N GLU A 360 24.71 -13.70 -22.24
CA GLU A 360 24.89 -12.24 -22.27
C GLU A 360 23.69 -11.54 -21.62
N ILE A 361 22.45 -11.84 -22.03
CA ILE A 361 21.25 -11.27 -21.42
C ILE A 361 21.23 -11.54 -19.91
N PHE A 362 21.49 -12.79 -19.51
CA PHE A 362 21.49 -13.19 -18.10
C PHE A 362 22.51 -12.39 -17.28
N MET A 363 23.76 -12.33 -17.75
CA MET A 363 24.83 -11.63 -17.04
C MET A 363 24.62 -10.12 -17.03
N LEU A 364 24.16 -9.54 -18.13
CA LEU A 364 23.85 -8.12 -18.22
C LEU A 364 22.77 -7.73 -17.22
N CYS A 365 21.63 -8.44 -17.20
CA CYS A 365 20.55 -8.14 -16.26
C CYS A 365 20.99 -8.37 -14.80
N SER A 366 21.79 -9.40 -14.54
CA SER A 366 22.34 -9.69 -13.20
C SER A 366 23.30 -8.60 -12.72
N LEU A 367 24.12 -8.04 -13.61
CA LEU A 367 25.02 -6.93 -13.27
C LEU A 367 24.22 -5.68 -12.89
N VAL A 368 23.20 -5.32 -13.67
CA VAL A 368 22.32 -4.18 -13.34
C VAL A 368 21.56 -4.42 -12.03
N TYR A 369 21.10 -5.66 -11.81
CA TYR A 369 20.38 -6.02 -10.59
C TYR A 369 21.27 -5.88 -9.35
N VAL A 370 22.50 -6.41 -9.39
CA VAL A 370 23.43 -6.34 -8.27
C VAL A 370 23.97 -4.94 -8.04
N ASP A 371 24.12 -4.12 -9.07
CA ASP A 371 24.45 -2.71 -8.90
C ASP A 371 23.36 -1.95 -8.12
N GLN A 372 22.09 -2.31 -8.35
CA GLN A 372 20.94 -1.63 -7.77
C GLN A 372 20.56 -2.17 -6.38
N PHE A 373 20.64 -3.49 -6.17
CA PHE A 373 20.08 -4.17 -4.99
C PHE A 373 21.10 -5.06 -4.25
N ASP A 374 22.38 -4.99 -4.61
CA ASP A 374 23.41 -5.90 -4.14
C ASP A 374 22.99 -7.38 -4.35
N VAL A 375 23.22 -8.27 -3.39
CA VAL A 375 22.87 -9.70 -3.52
C VAL A 375 21.50 -10.04 -2.94
N GLU A 376 20.70 -9.03 -2.59
CA GLU A 376 19.37 -9.21 -2.00
C GLU A 376 18.45 -9.95 -3.00
N GLN A 377 17.86 -11.07 -2.58
CA GLN A 377 16.96 -11.90 -3.40
C GLN A 377 17.51 -12.33 -4.78
N LEU A 378 18.84 -12.32 -4.95
CA LEU A 378 19.52 -12.64 -6.22
C LEU A 378 19.15 -14.03 -6.76
N THR A 379 18.96 -15.02 -5.89
CA THR A 379 18.53 -16.37 -6.28
C THR A 379 17.16 -16.37 -6.94
N ALA A 380 16.19 -15.63 -6.38
CA ALA A 380 14.86 -15.49 -6.95
C ALA A 380 14.91 -14.81 -8.31
N PHE A 381 15.70 -13.75 -8.43
CA PHE A 381 15.91 -13.06 -9.68
C PHE A 381 16.50 -13.97 -10.75
N ALA A 382 17.56 -14.72 -10.41
CA ALA A 382 18.24 -15.62 -11.32
C ALA A 382 17.33 -16.74 -11.86
N LEU A 383 16.58 -17.42 -11.00
CA LEU A 383 15.62 -18.46 -11.41
C LEU A 383 14.52 -17.90 -12.31
N ARG A 384 13.97 -16.72 -11.97
CA ARG A 384 12.91 -16.11 -12.76
C ARG A 384 13.40 -15.64 -14.12
N LEU A 385 14.61 -15.09 -14.20
CA LEU A 385 15.22 -14.69 -15.46
C LEU A 385 15.57 -15.91 -16.33
N GLU A 386 16.19 -16.94 -15.74
CA GLU A 386 16.50 -18.20 -16.41
C GLU A 386 15.23 -18.82 -17.03
N PHE A 387 14.10 -18.79 -16.34
CA PHE A 387 12.83 -19.28 -16.88
C PHE A 387 12.43 -18.59 -18.19
N LEU A 388 12.60 -17.27 -18.29
CA LEU A 388 12.29 -16.53 -19.52
C LEU A 388 13.26 -16.87 -20.66
N LEU A 389 14.56 -16.97 -20.36
CA LEU A 389 15.58 -17.33 -21.35
C LEU A 389 15.44 -18.77 -21.82
N GLY A 390 15.05 -19.66 -20.91
CA GLY A 390 14.71 -21.04 -21.19
C GLY A 390 13.53 -21.19 -22.15
N ALA A 391 12.50 -20.35 -22.04
CA ALA A 391 11.37 -20.36 -22.96
C ALA A 391 11.81 -20.03 -24.40
N ILE A 392 12.78 -19.12 -24.56
CA ILE A 392 13.38 -18.82 -25.86
C ILE A 392 14.11 -20.05 -26.42
N ARG A 393 14.89 -20.76 -25.58
CA ARG A 393 15.56 -22.01 -25.98
C ARG A 393 14.58 -23.09 -26.40
N LEU A 394 13.49 -23.29 -25.67
CA LEU A 394 12.45 -24.28 -26.04
C LEU A 394 11.76 -23.92 -27.35
N LYS A 395 11.57 -22.63 -27.63
CA LYS A 395 10.97 -22.16 -28.88
C LYS A 395 11.92 -22.20 -30.08
N GLN A 396 13.22 -22.00 -29.86
CA GLN A 396 14.21 -21.78 -30.94
C GLN A 396 15.37 -22.79 -30.87
N GLN A 397 15.54 -23.55 -31.96
CA GLN A 397 16.72 -24.39 -32.16
C GLN A 397 17.99 -23.54 -32.36
N LEU A 398 17.91 -22.49 -33.19
CA LEU A 398 19.00 -21.54 -33.40
C LEU A 398 18.65 -20.17 -32.78
N VAL A 399 19.50 -19.69 -31.87
CA VAL A 399 19.37 -18.35 -31.28
C VAL A 399 20.42 -17.44 -31.91
N LYS A 400 19.95 -16.38 -32.57
CA LYS A 400 20.79 -15.38 -33.27
C LYS A 400 21.15 -14.22 -32.34
N GLN A 401 22.12 -13.40 -32.74
CA GLN A 401 22.54 -12.20 -32.01
C GLN A 401 21.37 -11.23 -31.74
N GLU A 402 20.51 -11.04 -32.74
CA GLU A 402 19.31 -10.18 -32.65
C GLU A 402 18.36 -10.58 -31.51
N THR A 403 18.38 -11.85 -31.08
CA THR A 403 17.54 -12.32 -29.98
C THR A 403 17.83 -11.57 -28.68
N ALA A 404 19.09 -11.18 -28.43
CA ALA A 404 19.45 -10.39 -27.25
C ALA A 404 18.81 -9.00 -27.28
N ALA A 405 18.94 -8.27 -28.40
CA ALA A 405 18.31 -6.97 -28.55
C ALA A 405 16.78 -7.06 -28.53
N ASN A 406 16.21 -8.07 -29.19
CA ASN A 406 14.76 -8.28 -29.27
C ASN A 406 14.15 -8.65 -27.91
N PHE A 407 14.88 -9.35 -27.03
CA PHE A 407 14.43 -9.65 -25.67
C PHE A 407 14.05 -8.39 -24.89
N PHE A 408 14.84 -7.33 -25.06
CA PHE A 408 14.61 -6.04 -24.40
C PHE A 408 13.65 -5.14 -25.19
N ARG A 409 13.77 -5.10 -26.52
CA ARG A 409 13.03 -4.18 -27.39
C ARG A 409 11.56 -4.54 -27.59
N LEU A 410 11.25 -5.83 -27.71
CA LEU A 410 9.89 -6.30 -28.01
C LEU A 410 9.05 -6.55 -26.75
N ALA A 411 9.66 -6.44 -25.57
CA ALA A 411 8.95 -6.48 -24.31
C ALA A 411 8.18 -5.18 -24.09
N GLU A 412 7.05 -5.26 -23.40
CA GLU A 412 6.24 -4.09 -23.04
C GLU A 412 7.03 -3.04 -22.24
N LEU A 413 7.91 -3.51 -21.36
CA LEU A 413 8.91 -2.70 -20.67
C LEU A 413 10.27 -3.39 -20.79
N ASN A 414 11.32 -2.61 -21.04
CA ASN A 414 12.69 -3.10 -21.09
C ASN A 414 13.14 -3.51 -19.68
N LEU A 415 13.56 -4.76 -19.50
CA LEU A 415 13.96 -5.30 -18.20
C LEU A 415 15.10 -4.52 -17.54
N LEU A 416 16.06 -4.00 -18.31
CA LEU A 416 17.16 -3.19 -17.75
C LEU A 416 16.63 -1.88 -17.15
N ASP A 417 15.61 -1.29 -17.78
CA ASP A 417 14.96 -0.07 -17.28
C ASP A 417 14.11 -0.38 -16.05
N VAL A 418 13.39 -1.51 -16.06
CA VAL A 418 12.63 -1.98 -14.90
C VAL A 418 13.55 -2.17 -13.70
N ILE A 419 14.71 -2.82 -13.86
CA ILE A 419 15.68 -3.00 -12.77
C ILE A 419 16.20 -1.65 -12.29
N ALA A 420 16.73 -0.82 -13.20
CA ALA A 420 17.37 0.46 -12.84
C ALA A 420 16.41 1.49 -12.22
N GLN A 421 15.11 1.40 -12.51
CA GLN A 421 14.08 2.30 -11.98
C GLN A 421 13.30 1.71 -10.80
N SER A 422 13.57 0.45 -10.44
CA SER A 422 12.93 -0.17 -9.29
C SER A 422 13.64 0.25 -8.00
N TYR A 423 12.84 0.49 -6.97
CA TYR A 423 13.32 0.86 -5.64
C TYR A 423 13.61 -0.36 -4.77
N HIS A 424 13.04 -1.53 -5.12
CA HIS A 424 13.18 -2.75 -4.35
C HIS A 424 13.15 -4.01 -5.24
N PRO A 425 13.89 -5.09 -4.92
CA PRO A 425 13.94 -6.34 -5.67
C PRO A 425 12.58 -6.91 -6.09
N LYS A 426 11.62 -6.91 -5.16
CA LYS A 426 10.27 -7.44 -5.37
C LYS A 426 9.59 -6.87 -6.62
N GLN A 427 9.78 -5.59 -6.93
CA GLN A 427 9.18 -4.97 -8.13
C GLN A 427 9.68 -5.63 -9.43
N VAL A 428 10.96 -5.98 -9.46
CA VAL A 428 11.57 -6.72 -10.58
C VAL A 428 11.06 -8.16 -10.61
N LEU A 429 10.97 -8.81 -9.45
CA LEU A 429 10.50 -10.19 -9.34
C LEU A 429 9.03 -10.32 -9.78
N ASP A 430 8.15 -9.42 -9.36
CA ASP A 430 6.74 -9.39 -9.76
C ASP A 430 6.60 -9.14 -11.26
N PHE A 431 7.44 -8.27 -11.84
CA PHE A 431 7.49 -8.05 -13.28
C PHE A 431 7.93 -9.31 -14.03
N LEU A 432 8.98 -9.98 -13.58
CA LEU A 432 9.43 -11.24 -14.17
C LEU A 432 8.36 -12.32 -14.02
N GLN A 433 7.72 -12.45 -12.87
CA GLN A 433 6.66 -13.43 -12.60
C GLN A 433 5.47 -13.27 -13.56
N LYS A 434 5.00 -12.03 -13.77
CA LYS A 434 3.94 -11.76 -14.76
C LYS A 434 4.35 -12.22 -16.17
N ARG A 435 5.61 -12.00 -16.56
CA ARG A 435 6.13 -12.48 -17.85
C ARG A 435 6.28 -14.01 -17.91
N GLN A 436 6.62 -14.65 -16.80
CA GLN A 436 6.72 -16.11 -16.73
C GLN A 436 5.37 -16.76 -16.99
N LEU A 437 4.28 -16.22 -16.41
CA LEU A 437 2.92 -16.71 -16.62
C LEU A 437 2.51 -16.68 -18.10
N VAL A 438 2.93 -15.65 -18.85
CA VAL A 438 2.64 -15.53 -20.30
C VAL A 438 3.31 -16.61 -21.13
N VAL A 439 4.48 -17.11 -20.70
CA VAL A 439 5.26 -18.13 -21.43
C VAL A 439 5.19 -19.52 -20.80
N ALA A 440 4.41 -19.70 -19.74
CA ALA A 440 4.33 -20.96 -19.00
C ALA A 440 3.78 -22.12 -19.85
N SER A 441 2.84 -21.85 -20.77
CA SER A 441 2.29 -22.88 -21.67
C SER A 441 3.35 -23.53 -22.55
N LEU A 442 4.40 -22.81 -22.93
CA LEU A 442 5.52 -23.35 -23.72
C LEU A 442 6.27 -24.47 -22.98
N TYR A 443 6.26 -24.45 -21.64
CA TYR A 443 6.85 -25.50 -20.82
C TYR A 443 5.90 -26.67 -20.61
N ALA A 444 4.59 -26.41 -20.53
CA ALA A 444 3.58 -27.45 -20.34
C ALA A 444 3.33 -28.30 -21.60
N GLU A 445 3.43 -27.68 -22.78
CA GLU A 445 3.07 -28.29 -24.07
C GLU A 445 4.28 -28.83 -24.84
N GLU A 446 5.49 -28.75 -24.29
CA GLU A 446 6.70 -29.17 -25.00
C GLU A 446 6.78 -30.70 -25.19
N THR A 447 7.16 -31.12 -26.39
CA THR A 447 7.32 -32.54 -26.78
C THR A 447 8.78 -32.90 -27.07
N ILE A 448 9.73 -32.12 -26.53
CA ILE A 448 11.15 -32.23 -26.85
C ILE A 448 11.74 -33.48 -26.19
N GLU A 449 12.44 -34.29 -26.97
CA GLU A 449 13.14 -35.47 -26.46
C GLU A 449 14.32 -35.07 -25.57
N VAL A 450 14.42 -35.67 -24.38
CA VAL A 450 15.46 -35.34 -23.40
C VAL A 450 16.83 -35.68 -23.96
N GLY A 451 17.71 -34.68 -23.99
CA GLY A 451 19.10 -34.86 -24.43
C GLY A 451 19.37 -34.75 -25.92
N ASN A 452 18.32 -34.71 -26.76
CA ASN A 452 18.45 -34.63 -28.20
C ASN A 452 18.53 -33.16 -28.66
N GLY A 453 19.56 -32.84 -29.47
CA GLY A 453 19.82 -31.47 -29.91
C GLY A 453 20.07 -30.48 -28.77
N VAL A 454 20.10 -29.19 -29.10
CA VAL A 454 20.33 -28.12 -28.10
C VAL A 454 19.16 -27.98 -27.13
N GLN A 455 17.93 -28.19 -27.59
CA GLN A 455 16.72 -28.07 -26.78
C GLN A 455 16.60 -29.21 -25.77
N GLY A 456 16.84 -30.45 -26.19
CA GLY A 456 16.83 -31.61 -25.30
C GLY A 456 17.95 -31.56 -24.27
N ARG A 457 19.15 -31.04 -24.62
CA ARG A 457 20.22 -30.81 -23.64
C ARG A 457 19.83 -29.80 -22.57
N TYR A 458 19.16 -28.71 -22.95
CA TYR A 458 18.61 -27.76 -21.99
C TYR A 458 17.54 -28.40 -21.10
N LYS A 459 16.60 -29.17 -21.67
CA LYS A 459 15.60 -29.93 -20.90
C LYS A 459 16.25 -30.87 -19.88
N ARG A 460 17.29 -31.61 -20.28
CA ARG A 460 18.07 -32.48 -19.38
C ARG A 460 18.68 -31.69 -18.22
N ALA A 461 19.28 -30.54 -18.50
CA ALA A 461 19.92 -29.70 -17.49
C ALA A 461 18.92 -29.16 -16.46
N VAL A 462 17.75 -28.71 -16.91
CA VAL A 462 16.66 -28.28 -16.02
C VAL A 462 16.18 -29.44 -15.15
N LEU A 463 15.87 -30.60 -15.74
CA LEU A 463 15.43 -31.76 -14.94
C LEU A 463 16.48 -32.21 -13.91
N ALA A 464 17.78 -32.13 -14.24
CA ALA A 464 18.86 -32.47 -13.32
C ALA A 464 18.95 -31.48 -12.14
N PHE A 465 19.02 -30.17 -12.42
CA PHE A 465 19.12 -29.12 -11.39
C PHE A 465 17.96 -29.21 -10.39
N TYR A 466 16.74 -29.47 -10.88
CA TYR A 466 15.55 -29.47 -10.05
C TYR A 466 15.46 -30.73 -9.16
N ARG A 467 15.96 -31.89 -9.65
CA ARG A 467 16.09 -33.12 -8.85
C ARG A 467 17.13 -33.00 -7.75
N GLU A 468 18.23 -32.29 -7.97
CA GLU A 468 19.26 -32.08 -6.93
C GLU A 468 18.73 -31.24 -5.75
N GLN A 469 17.68 -30.45 -5.97
CA GLN A 469 17.15 -29.49 -5.00
C GLN A 469 15.85 -29.96 -4.32
N THR A 470 15.20 -31.00 -4.85
CA THR A 470 13.96 -31.55 -4.31
C THR A 470 13.98 -33.06 -4.45
N ASP A 471 13.67 -33.82 -3.40
CA ASP A 471 13.56 -35.30 -3.37
C ASP A 471 12.43 -35.87 -4.28
N SER A 472 12.00 -35.10 -5.29
CA SER A 472 10.91 -35.42 -6.20
C SER A 472 11.43 -35.88 -7.56
N GLU A 473 10.80 -36.91 -8.12
CA GLU A 473 11.02 -37.34 -9.51
C GLU A 473 10.39 -36.34 -10.49
N CYS A 474 11.02 -35.18 -10.67
CA CYS A 474 10.60 -34.25 -11.72
C CYS A 474 10.88 -34.91 -13.09
N ARG A 475 9.81 -35.30 -13.79
CA ARG A 475 9.85 -36.00 -15.09
C ARG A 475 9.47 -35.08 -16.27
N SER A 476 8.88 -33.91 -16.00
CA SER A 476 8.37 -32.98 -17.02
C SER A 476 8.74 -31.53 -16.67
N LEU A 477 8.83 -30.68 -17.69
CA LEU A 477 9.01 -29.24 -17.52
C LEU A 477 7.71 -28.50 -17.20
N ALA A 478 6.55 -29.17 -17.30
CA ALA A 478 5.24 -28.56 -17.05
C ALA A 478 5.13 -27.92 -15.66
N ASP A 479 5.76 -28.52 -14.64
CA ASP A 479 5.70 -28.07 -13.25
C ASP A 479 6.80 -27.07 -12.89
N LYS A 480 7.61 -26.61 -13.87
CA LYS A 480 8.77 -25.74 -13.62
C LYS A 480 8.38 -24.46 -12.87
N TYR A 481 7.22 -23.87 -13.19
CA TYR A 481 6.74 -22.67 -12.52
C TYR A 481 6.41 -22.93 -11.04
N GLN A 482 5.63 -23.97 -10.75
CA GLN A 482 5.26 -24.37 -9.39
C GLN A 482 6.50 -24.71 -8.56
N TRP A 483 7.50 -25.37 -9.16
CA TRP A 483 8.76 -25.66 -8.49
C TRP A 483 9.49 -24.39 -8.06
N ILE A 484 9.56 -23.36 -8.92
CA ILE A 484 10.26 -22.11 -8.57
C ILE A 484 9.58 -21.48 -7.35
N GLU A 485 8.25 -21.42 -7.33
CA GLU A 485 7.51 -20.88 -6.19
C GLU A 485 7.73 -21.72 -4.91
N ALA A 486 7.73 -23.05 -5.01
CA ALA A 486 7.98 -23.94 -3.88
C ALA A 486 9.41 -23.80 -3.32
N PHE A 487 10.42 -23.77 -4.21
CA PHE A 487 11.83 -23.62 -3.85
C PHE A 487 12.09 -22.28 -3.16
N LEU A 488 11.52 -21.20 -3.69
CA LEU A 488 11.67 -19.86 -3.10
C LEU A 488 10.94 -19.75 -1.76
N LYS A 489 9.76 -20.37 -1.60
CA LYS A 489 9.03 -20.39 -0.34
C LYS A 489 9.77 -21.17 0.75
N ALA A 490 10.35 -22.32 0.42
CA ALA A 490 11.19 -23.10 1.33
C ALA A 490 12.44 -22.32 1.77
N SER A 491 13.04 -21.57 0.85
CA SER A 491 14.23 -20.75 1.11
C SER A 491 13.95 -19.52 2.01
N LEU A 492 12.69 -19.07 2.08
CA LEU A 492 12.25 -17.97 2.95
C LEU A 492 11.83 -18.46 4.34
N GLY A 493 11.23 -19.66 4.45
CA GLY A 493 10.75 -20.22 5.72
C GLY A 493 11.86 -20.58 6.73
N GLY A 494 13.09 -20.82 6.27
CA GLY A 494 14.23 -21.15 7.14
C GLY A 494 14.89 -19.97 7.87
N ARG A 495 14.34 -18.74 7.77
CA ARG A 495 14.89 -17.54 8.44
C ARG A 495 14.20 -17.15 9.75
N HIS A 496 13.20 -17.90 10.21
CA HIS A 496 12.47 -17.63 11.45
C HIS A 496 12.96 -18.41 12.68
N GLU A 497 14.00 -19.23 12.54
CA GLU A 497 14.67 -19.89 13.66
C GLU A 497 16.11 -19.38 13.76
N HIS A 498 16.32 -18.16 14.25
CA HIS A 498 17.50 -17.74 15.01
C HIS A 498 17.33 -16.36 15.62
#